data_AF-A0A7Y2B1T1-F1
#
_entry.id   AF-A0A7Y2B1T1-F1
#
_cell.length_a   1.000
_cell.length_b   1.000
_cell.length_c   1.000
_cell.angle_alpha   90.00
_cell.angle_beta   90.00
_cell.angle_gamma   90.00
#
_symmetry.space_group_name_H-M   'P 1'
#
loop_
_entity.id
_entity.type
_entity.pdbx_description
1 polymer ?
#
loop_
_entity_poly.entity_id
_entity_poly.type
_entity_poly.pdbx_seq_one_letter_code
_entity_poly.pdbx_strand_id
1 'polypeptide(L)'
;MNRPGFLAVVALTGVLWLLMTVSQADARNPIRSTFFTIYSSADNTQLDDLPSNTKHCGVCHFDFDGGGARNPYGLGIEVGLGGGLSTTDAILAIDGQDSDGDGYANNVEVLSTLFTNTPTFPGLHDGNKTNTSNIPLGEIEPFLTPAGGNDSTPPAVTVLSPNGGGSHAAGGFTTVSFTATDASGILYVDFYFSDDGGSSFKLVGQSEPYNAGSFSWFVPNRPGSANRLKVVAVDSVGNAGEDDSDNDFTITGQPAGIVPTTLRDMDLAGTQPFEGAVLSDPEDCMTCHGGYDDAVEPWHNWYGSMMGQAMRDPLFLACLAVAEQDAPSVGDLCIRCHTPGGWQEGRSVDTSGDLLTDKDKHGIQ
;
A
#
# COMPACT_ATOMS: atom_id res chain seq x y z
N MET A 1 -79.76 63.32 -18.66
CA MET A 1 -78.45 63.63 -18.06
C MET A 1 -78.12 62.57 -17.03
N ASN A 2 -76.95 61.94 -17.17
CA ASN A 2 -76.15 61.21 -16.16
C ASN A 2 -76.75 60.02 -15.36
N ARG A 3 -76.38 58.79 -15.81
CA ARG A 3 -75.59 57.69 -15.14
C ARG A 3 -75.83 57.34 -13.65
N PRO A 4 -75.37 56.16 -13.15
CA PRO A 4 -75.19 54.79 -13.72
C PRO A 4 -75.74 53.68 -12.75
N GLY A 5 -75.94 52.42 -13.13
CA GLY A 5 -74.92 51.34 -13.19
C GLY A 5 -75.04 50.35 -12.02
N PHE A 6 -75.77 49.24 -12.20
CA PHE A 6 -75.73 48.07 -11.29
C PHE A 6 -74.93 46.95 -11.98
N LEU A 7 -73.81 46.55 -11.35
CA LEU A 7 -72.98 45.42 -11.77
C LEU A 7 -73.70 44.10 -11.48
N ALA A 8 -73.81 43.24 -12.48
CA ALA A 8 -74.06 41.81 -12.30
C ALA A 8 -72.72 41.07 -12.38
N VAL A 9 -72.34 40.40 -11.29
CA VAL A 9 -71.15 39.55 -11.18
C VAL A 9 -71.49 38.18 -11.75
N VAL A 10 -70.91 37.83 -12.89
CA VAL A 10 -70.91 36.45 -13.43
C VAL A 10 -69.66 35.75 -12.88
N ALA A 11 -69.85 34.76 -12.03
CA ALA A 11 -68.79 33.91 -11.51
C ALA A 11 -68.37 32.88 -12.57
N LEU A 12 -67.13 32.99 -13.07
CA LEU A 12 -66.49 32.00 -13.93
C LEU A 12 -65.80 30.96 -13.02
N THR A 13 -66.32 29.74 -12.97
CA THR A 13 -65.68 28.61 -12.27
C THR A 13 -64.53 28.07 -13.13
N GLY A 14 -63.29 28.45 -12.79
CA GLY A 14 -62.08 27.86 -13.35
C GLY A 14 -61.75 26.54 -12.65
N VAL A 15 -61.75 25.44 -13.41
CA VAL A 15 -61.21 24.15 -12.98
C VAL A 15 -59.68 24.24 -13.09
N LEU A 16 -59.01 24.39 -11.96
CA LEU A 16 -57.55 24.38 -11.87
C LEU A 16 -57.08 22.91 -11.81
N TRP A 17 -56.58 22.39 -12.94
CA TRP A 17 -55.86 21.13 -12.99
C TRP A 17 -54.54 21.27 -12.23
N LEU A 18 -54.45 20.61 -11.07
CA LEU A 18 -53.23 20.48 -10.28
C LEU A 18 -52.28 19.50 -11.01
N LEU A 19 -51.37 20.05 -11.80
CA LEU A 19 -50.22 19.30 -12.34
C LEU A 19 -49.31 18.92 -11.17
N MET A 20 -49.45 17.69 -10.67
CA MET A 20 -48.47 17.08 -9.79
C MET A 20 -47.17 16.89 -10.58
N THR A 21 -46.13 17.65 -10.23
CA THR A 21 -44.78 17.40 -10.70
C THR A 21 -44.34 16.06 -10.13
N VAL A 22 -44.31 15.02 -10.95
CA VAL A 22 -43.63 13.77 -10.61
C VAL A 22 -42.15 14.12 -10.54
N SER A 23 -41.57 14.11 -9.33
CA SER A 23 -40.12 14.10 -9.18
C SER A 23 -39.59 12.87 -9.91
N GLN A 24 -38.68 13.04 -10.86
CA GLN A 24 -37.88 11.92 -11.35
C GLN A 24 -37.23 11.27 -10.13
N ALA A 25 -37.63 10.05 -9.83
CA ALA A 25 -36.86 9.20 -8.95
C ALA A 25 -35.61 8.83 -9.75
N ASP A 26 -34.48 9.49 -9.46
CA ASP A 26 -33.19 9.04 -9.98
C ASP A 26 -32.99 7.60 -9.51
N ALA A 27 -32.87 6.69 -10.47
CA ALA A 27 -32.55 5.30 -10.16
C ALA A 27 -31.19 5.28 -9.44
N ARG A 28 -31.09 4.52 -8.35
CA ARG A 28 -29.81 4.31 -7.65
C ARG A 28 -28.77 3.81 -8.66
N ASN A 29 -27.53 4.29 -8.55
CA ASN A 29 -26.43 3.90 -9.42
C ASN A 29 -26.30 2.36 -9.45
N PRO A 30 -26.29 1.70 -10.64
CA PRO A 30 -26.37 0.25 -10.77
C PRO A 30 -25.13 -0.53 -10.32
N ILE A 31 -24.22 0.06 -9.53
CA ILE A 31 -22.93 -0.54 -9.10
C ILE A 31 -23.09 -1.98 -8.66
N ARG A 32 -24.02 -2.26 -7.74
CA ARG A 32 -24.28 -3.61 -7.24
C ARG A 32 -24.68 -4.59 -8.35
N SER A 33 -25.64 -4.21 -9.21
CA SER A 33 -26.06 -5.07 -10.32
C SER A 33 -24.95 -5.29 -11.34
N THR A 34 -24.11 -4.27 -11.58
CA THR A 34 -22.95 -4.38 -12.47
C THR A 34 -21.90 -5.30 -11.86
N PHE A 35 -21.62 -5.20 -10.55
CA PHE A 35 -20.70 -6.07 -9.83
C PHE A 35 -21.07 -7.56 -10.01
N PHE A 36 -22.31 -7.95 -9.72
CA PHE A 36 -22.74 -9.35 -9.92
C PHE A 36 -22.88 -9.76 -11.40
N THR A 37 -22.95 -8.79 -12.32
CA THR A 37 -22.85 -9.09 -13.76
C THR A 37 -21.42 -9.45 -14.15
N ILE A 38 -20.42 -8.80 -13.55
CA ILE A 38 -19.00 -9.08 -13.77
C ILE A 38 -18.61 -10.37 -13.03
N TYR A 39 -18.92 -10.46 -11.75
CA TYR A 39 -18.59 -11.59 -10.87
C TYR A 39 -19.82 -12.44 -10.58
N SER A 40 -20.34 -13.07 -11.62
CA SER A 40 -21.52 -13.95 -11.49
C SER A 40 -21.33 -15.12 -10.50
N SER A 41 -20.10 -15.51 -10.21
CA SER A 41 -19.77 -16.52 -9.18
C SER A 41 -20.01 -16.04 -7.75
N ALA A 42 -20.07 -14.72 -7.51
CA ALA A 42 -20.36 -14.14 -6.21
C ALA A 42 -21.87 -14.00 -5.92
N ASP A 43 -22.73 -14.25 -6.91
CA ASP A 43 -24.19 -14.24 -6.73
C ASP A 43 -24.63 -15.35 -5.76
N ASN A 44 -25.53 -15.05 -4.83
CA ASN A 44 -25.97 -15.94 -3.74
C ASN A 44 -24.83 -16.40 -2.79
N THR A 45 -23.75 -15.64 -2.69
CA THR A 45 -22.70 -15.82 -1.67
C THR A 45 -22.88 -14.79 -0.54
N GLN A 46 -22.01 -14.81 0.46
CA GLN A 46 -21.91 -13.81 1.52
C GLN A 46 -21.78 -12.36 1.02
N LEU A 47 -21.30 -12.14 -0.22
CA LEU A 47 -21.25 -10.78 -0.81
C LEU A 47 -22.61 -10.30 -1.30
N ASP A 48 -23.53 -11.23 -1.57
CA ASP A 48 -24.88 -10.97 -2.06
C ASP A 48 -25.91 -11.01 -0.92
N ASP A 49 -25.86 -12.08 -0.12
CA ASP A 49 -26.83 -12.43 0.90
C ASP A 49 -26.16 -12.89 2.20
N LEU A 50 -26.42 -12.17 3.29
CA LEU A 50 -26.14 -12.59 4.66
C LEU A 50 -27.44 -12.96 5.39
N PRO A 51 -27.39 -13.84 6.40
CA PRO A 51 -28.58 -14.32 7.12
C PRO A 51 -29.53 -13.21 7.60
N SER A 52 -28.98 -12.10 8.10
CA SER A 52 -29.77 -10.97 8.62
C SER A 52 -30.04 -9.88 7.58
N ASN A 53 -29.34 -9.86 6.45
CA ASN A 53 -29.49 -8.84 5.41
C ASN A 53 -29.25 -9.42 4.01
N THR A 54 -30.33 -9.77 3.33
CA THR A 54 -30.28 -10.24 1.94
C THR A 54 -30.21 -9.06 0.98
N LYS A 55 -29.46 -9.21 -0.10
CA LYS A 55 -29.26 -8.21 -1.13
C LYS A 55 -28.68 -6.88 -0.64
N HIS A 56 -27.80 -6.97 0.35
CA HIS A 56 -27.19 -5.81 0.98
C HIS A 56 -26.23 -5.06 0.04
N CYS A 57 -25.72 -3.92 0.52
CA CYS A 57 -24.75 -3.06 -0.16
C CYS A 57 -23.34 -3.11 0.44
N GLY A 58 -23.07 -4.08 1.33
CA GLY A 58 -21.84 -4.22 2.11
C GLY A 58 -20.53 -4.32 1.31
N VAL A 59 -20.60 -4.71 0.03
CA VAL A 59 -19.42 -4.71 -0.87
C VAL A 59 -18.85 -3.30 -1.06
N CYS A 60 -19.69 -2.26 -1.13
CA CYS A 60 -19.25 -0.88 -1.39
C CYS A 60 -19.49 0.10 -0.24
N HIS A 61 -20.24 -0.30 0.79
CA HIS A 61 -20.69 0.58 1.86
C HIS A 61 -20.46 -0.07 3.23
N PHE A 62 -20.13 0.76 4.22
CA PHE A 62 -20.16 0.31 5.61
C PHE A 62 -21.59 0.08 6.10
N ASP A 63 -22.56 0.83 5.57
CA ASP A 63 -23.98 0.58 5.81
C ASP A 63 -24.52 -0.49 4.84
N PHE A 64 -24.91 -1.65 5.38
CA PHE A 64 -25.38 -2.78 4.58
C PHE A 64 -26.75 -2.55 3.93
N ASP A 65 -27.57 -1.58 4.41
CA ASP A 65 -28.81 -1.19 3.72
C ASP A 65 -28.56 -0.23 2.54
N GLY A 66 -27.31 0.24 2.41
CA GLY A 66 -26.83 1.12 1.37
C GLY A 66 -26.94 2.61 1.70
N GLY A 67 -26.10 3.41 1.05
CA GLY A 67 -25.92 4.83 1.39
C GLY A 67 -24.82 5.02 2.44
N GLY A 68 -24.71 6.24 2.98
CA GLY A 68 -23.66 6.55 3.96
C GLY A 68 -22.24 6.52 3.38
N ALA A 69 -21.25 6.39 4.27
CA ALA A 69 -19.84 6.33 3.91
C ALA A 69 -19.52 5.04 3.13
N ARG A 70 -18.68 5.17 2.10
CA ARG A 70 -18.16 4.02 1.36
C ARG A 70 -17.05 3.35 2.16
N ASN A 71 -16.96 2.04 2.01
CA ASN A 71 -15.75 1.33 2.38
C ASN A 71 -14.65 1.60 1.31
N PRO A 72 -13.38 1.23 1.55
CA PRO A 72 -12.30 1.48 0.61
C PRO A 72 -12.55 0.96 -0.82
N TYR A 73 -13.12 -0.24 -0.99
CA TYR A 73 -13.51 -0.77 -2.30
C TYR A 73 -14.52 0.14 -3.03
N GLY A 74 -15.59 0.52 -2.33
CA GLY A 74 -16.61 1.42 -2.88
C GLY A 74 -16.04 2.80 -3.22
N LEU A 75 -15.11 3.31 -2.43
CA LEU A 75 -14.41 4.57 -2.69
C LEU A 75 -13.56 4.49 -3.97
N GLY A 76 -12.86 3.38 -4.19
CA GLY A 76 -12.12 3.12 -5.42
C GLY A 76 -13.00 3.20 -6.67
N ILE A 77 -14.18 2.59 -6.63
CA ILE A 77 -15.17 2.68 -7.72
C ILE A 77 -15.63 4.13 -7.92
N GLU A 78 -15.89 4.87 -6.84
CA GLU A 78 -16.33 6.27 -6.93
C GLU A 78 -15.28 7.18 -7.56
N VAL A 79 -14.00 6.95 -7.29
CA VAL A 79 -12.89 7.64 -7.97
C VAL A 79 -12.92 7.37 -9.47
N GLY A 80 -13.08 6.10 -9.89
CA GLY A 80 -13.17 5.73 -11.30
C GLY A 80 -14.36 6.39 -12.01
N LEU A 81 -15.54 6.37 -11.38
CA LEU A 81 -16.74 7.03 -11.89
C LEU A 81 -16.56 8.56 -11.98
N GLY A 82 -15.93 9.19 -10.97
CA GLY A 82 -15.58 10.60 -10.98
C GLY A 82 -14.60 10.97 -12.10
N GLY A 83 -13.74 10.03 -12.49
CA GLY A 83 -12.85 10.11 -13.65
C GLY A 83 -13.54 9.88 -15.01
N GLY A 84 -14.85 9.63 -15.03
CA GLY A 84 -15.64 9.45 -16.26
C GLY A 84 -15.66 8.01 -16.80
N LEU A 85 -15.19 7.03 -16.03
CA LEU A 85 -15.33 5.62 -16.39
C LEU A 85 -16.79 5.17 -16.33
N SER A 86 -17.13 4.15 -17.12
CA SER A 86 -18.40 3.44 -16.93
C SER A 86 -18.36 2.66 -15.61
N THR A 87 -19.52 2.27 -15.06
CA THR A 87 -19.56 1.43 -13.85
C THR A 87 -18.78 0.13 -14.02
N THR A 88 -18.84 -0.48 -15.20
CA THR A 88 -18.09 -1.70 -15.51
C THR A 88 -16.58 -1.44 -15.48
N ASP A 89 -16.13 -0.38 -16.17
CA ASP A 89 -14.71 -0.05 -16.24
C ASP A 89 -14.16 0.41 -14.88
N ALA A 90 -14.97 1.08 -14.07
CA ALA A 90 -14.58 1.51 -12.73
C ALA A 90 -14.38 0.34 -11.77
N ILE A 91 -15.19 -0.71 -11.87
CA ILE A 91 -15.00 -1.96 -11.12
C ILE A 91 -13.71 -2.65 -11.62
N LEU A 92 -13.61 -2.89 -12.93
CA LEU A 92 -12.46 -3.59 -13.52
C LEU A 92 -11.12 -2.87 -13.32
N ALA A 93 -11.13 -1.54 -13.21
CA ALA A 93 -9.93 -0.74 -12.97
C ALA A 93 -9.30 -1.00 -11.59
N ILE A 94 -10.09 -1.47 -10.62
CA ILE A 94 -9.60 -1.73 -9.26
C ILE A 94 -9.42 -3.22 -8.97
N ASP A 95 -9.71 -4.14 -9.89
CA ASP A 95 -9.62 -5.60 -9.69
C ASP A 95 -8.30 -6.06 -9.06
N GLY A 96 -7.17 -5.53 -9.55
CA GLY A 96 -5.83 -5.89 -9.07
C GLY A 96 -5.33 -5.06 -7.89
N GLN A 97 -6.15 -4.20 -7.30
CA GLN A 97 -5.81 -3.41 -6.12
C GLN A 97 -6.22 -4.17 -4.86
N ASP A 98 -5.48 -3.99 -3.78
CA ASP A 98 -5.86 -4.36 -2.41
C ASP A 98 -6.50 -3.12 -1.77
N SER A 99 -7.83 -3.04 -1.76
CA SER A 99 -8.49 -1.80 -1.35
C SER A 99 -8.43 -1.56 0.15
N ASP A 100 -8.46 -2.62 0.95
CA ASP A 100 -8.57 -2.53 2.40
C ASP A 100 -7.28 -2.87 3.15
N GLY A 101 -6.22 -3.22 2.42
CA GLY A 101 -4.86 -3.36 2.92
C GLY A 101 -4.67 -4.63 3.74
N ASP A 102 -5.49 -5.65 3.50
CA ASP A 102 -5.41 -6.92 4.23
C ASP A 102 -4.42 -7.92 3.58
N GLY A 103 -3.82 -7.54 2.45
CA GLY A 103 -2.87 -8.33 1.70
C GLY A 103 -3.50 -9.12 0.56
N TYR A 104 -4.76 -8.88 0.19
CA TYR A 104 -5.40 -9.56 -0.92
C TYR A 104 -5.99 -8.59 -1.94
N ALA A 105 -5.71 -8.81 -3.22
CA ALA A 105 -6.32 -8.02 -4.27
C ALA A 105 -7.83 -8.32 -4.38
N ASN A 106 -8.63 -7.31 -4.71
CA ASN A 106 -10.08 -7.38 -4.80
C ASN A 106 -10.57 -8.56 -5.65
N ASN A 107 -9.91 -8.84 -6.77
CA ASN A 107 -10.27 -9.97 -7.63
C ASN A 107 -9.98 -11.34 -6.99
N VAL A 108 -8.93 -11.46 -6.18
CA VAL A 108 -8.62 -12.69 -5.41
C VAL A 108 -9.72 -12.91 -4.39
N GLU A 109 -10.08 -11.87 -3.65
CA GLU A 109 -11.14 -11.96 -2.65
C GLU A 109 -12.49 -12.36 -3.24
N VAL A 110 -12.86 -11.77 -4.39
CA VAL A 110 -14.17 -12.00 -5.02
C VAL A 110 -14.24 -13.31 -5.82
N LEU A 111 -13.13 -13.78 -6.39
CA LEU A 111 -13.13 -14.90 -7.36
C LEU A 111 -12.34 -16.13 -6.93
N SER A 112 -11.44 -16.02 -5.95
CA SER A 112 -10.54 -17.13 -5.63
C SER A 112 -11.33 -18.35 -5.16
N THR A 113 -10.90 -19.52 -5.63
CA THR A 113 -11.37 -20.83 -5.17
C THR A 113 -10.35 -21.54 -4.29
N LEU A 114 -9.23 -20.86 -4.01
CA LEU A 114 -8.09 -21.40 -3.28
C LEU A 114 -8.34 -21.38 -1.77
N PHE A 115 -9.15 -20.46 -1.30
CA PHE A 115 -9.51 -20.28 0.11
C PHE A 115 -10.86 -20.92 0.41
N THR A 116 -11.01 -21.40 1.64
CA THR A 116 -12.26 -22.05 2.08
C THR A 116 -13.41 -21.08 2.35
N ASN A 117 -13.09 -19.81 2.61
CA ASN A 117 -14.06 -18.77 2.98
C ASN A 117 -14.28 -17.71 1.89
N THR A 118 -13.68 -17.84 0.71
CA THR A 118 -13.96 -16.93 -0.40
C THR A 118 -15.33 -17.22 -1.02
N PRO A 119 -16.07 -16.20 -1.46
CA PRO A 119 -15.62 -14.80 -1.60
C PRO A 119 -15.58 -13.96 -0.31
N THR A 120 -14.55 -13.15 -0.11
CA THR A 120 -14.46 -12.20 1.03
C THR A 120 -14.79 -10.78 0.61
N PHE A 121 -15.07 -9.90 1.58
CA PHE A 121 -15.49 -8.52 1.33
C PHE A 121 -14.29 -7.63 0.98
N PRO A 122 -14.13 -7.18 -0.28
CA PRO A 122 -12.90 -6.52 -0.73
C PRO A 122 -12.64 -5.10 -0.20
N GLY A 123 -13.47 -4.67 0.74
CA GLY A 123 -13.37 -3.37 1.39
C GLY A 123 -13.51 -3.47 2.90
N LEU A 124 -13.54 -4.67 3.48
CA LEU A 124 -13.75 -4.87 4.91
C LEU A 124 -12.69 -5.81 5.47
N HIS A 125 -11.90 -5.29 6.40
CA HIS A 125 -10.89 -6.05 7.13
C HIS A 125 -11.12 -5.94 8.64
N ASP A 126 -10.34 -6.68 9.44
CA ASP A 126 -10.53 -6.70 10.91
C ASP A 126 -10.42 -5.31 11.56
N GLY A 127 -9.63 -4.41 10.97
CA GLY A 127 -9.41 -3.04 11.47
C GLY A 127 -10.56 -2.07 11.20
N ASN A 128 -11.41 -2.32 10.19
CA ASN A 128 -12.51 -1.41 9.83
C ASN A 128 -13.92 -2.02 10.03
N LYS A 129 -14.03 -3.31 10.38
CA LYS A 129 -15.32 -4.02 10.52
C LYS A 129 -16.30 -3.33 11.49
N THR A 130 -15.80 -2.65 12.52
CA THR A 130 -16.63 -1.94 13.50
C THR A 130 -17.33 -0.70 12.96
N ASN A 131 -16.94 -0.23 11.77
CA ASN A 131 -17.62 0.87 11.07
C ASN A 131 -18.92 0.39 10.40
N THR A 132 -19.14 -0.92 10.29
CA THR A 132 -20.32 -1.47 9.63
C THR A 132 -21.60 -1.27 10.45
N SER A 133 -22.71 -1.07 9.74
CA SER A 133 -24.05 -0.97 10.34
C SER A 133 -25.07 -1.78 9.55
N ASN A 134 -26.20 -2.07 10.19
CA ASN A 134 -27.30 -2.87 9.62
C ASN A 134 -26.89 -4.31 9.24
N ILE A 135 -25.88 -4.84 9.93
CA ILE A 135 -25.47 -6.24 9.88
C ILE A 135 -24.83 -6.64 11.23
N PRO A 136 -25.06 -7.86 11.75
CA PRO A 136 -24.30 -8.38 12.88
C PRO A 136 -22.85 -8.68 12.50
N LEU A 137 -21.87 -8.25 13.32
CA LEU A 137 -20.44 -8.47 13.03
C LEU A 137 -20.09 -9.95 12.84
N GLY A 138 -20.70 -10.85 13.61
CA GLY A 138 -20.44 -12.29 13.49
C GLY A 138 -20.87 -12.91 12.14
N GLU A 139 -21.66 -12.20 11.32
CA GLU A 139 -22.02 -12.65 9.97
C GLU A 139 -20.96 -12.24 8.93
N ILE A 140 -20.19 -11.19 9.19
CA ILE A 140 -19.14 -10.72 8.27
C ILE A 140 -17.74 -11.19 8.68
N GLU A 141 -17.49 -11.41 9.98
CA GLU A 141 -16.18 -11.80 10.52
C GLU A 141 -15.51 -13.00 9.82
N PRO A 142 -16.23 -14.07 9.43
CA PRO A 142 -15.62 -15.19 8.70
C PRO A 142 -15.18 -14.84 7.27
N PHE A 143 -15.58 -13.69 6.74
CA PHE A 143 -15.46 -13.31 5.34
C PHE A 143 -14.75 -11.95 5.14
N LEU A 144 -13.97 -11.53 6.14
CA LEU A 144 -13.19 -10.29 6.05
C LEU A 144 -11.92 -10.48 5.22
N THR A 145 -11.19 -11.57 5.45
CA THR A 145 -9.91 -11.83 4.78
C THR A 145 -9.87 -13.28 4.29
N PRO A 146 -9.38 -13.56 3.07
CA PRO A 146 -9.20 -14.93 2.57
C PRO A 146 -8.42 -15.82 3.56
N ALA A 147 -8.94 -17.01 3.84
CA ALA A 147 -8.41 -17.92 4.85
C ALA A 147 -8.65 -19.41 4.52
N GLY A 148 -7.82 -20.26 5.12
CA GLY A 148 -7.89 -21.71 4.91
C GLY A 148 -7.53 -22.12 3.49
N GLY A 149 -6.42 -21.58 2.95
CA GLY A 149 -5.89 -21.95 1.64
C GLY A 149 -5.70 -23.46 1.50
N ASN A 150 -6.18 -24.05 0.39
CA ASN A 150 -5.97 -25.46 0.05
C ASN A 150 -4.69 -25.68 -0.77
N ASP A 151 -4.03 -24.60 -1.19
CA ASP A 151 -2.76 -24.70 -1.89
C ASP A 151 -1.60 -24.83 -0.89
N SER A 152 -0.76 -25.83 -1.15
CA SER A 152 0.42 -26.16 -0.36
C SER A 152 1.68 -26.22 -1.23
N THR A 153 1.56 -25.82 -2.49
CA THR A 153 2.65 -25.79 -3.46
C THR A 153 3.33 -24.44 -3.33
N PRO A 154 4.62 -24.37 -2.99
CA PRO A 154 5.32 -23.11 -3.00
C PRO A 154 5.60 -22.60 -4.42
N PRO A 155 5.70 -21.27 -4.61
CA PRO A 155 6.12 -20.68 -5.86
C PRO A 155 7.40 -21.28 -6.45
N ALA A 156 7.43 -21.46 -7.77
CA ALA A 156 8.66 -21.76 -8.49
C ALA A 156 9.40 -20.45 -8.81
N VAL A 157 10.57 -20.26 -8.22
CA VAL A 157 11.40 -19.05 -8.36
C VAL A 157 12.68 -19.36 -9.13
N THR A 158 13.17 -18.41 -9.93
CA THR A 158 14.50 -18.51 -10.57
C THR A 158 15.14 -17.13 -10.68
N VAL A 159 16.35 -16.96 -10.15
CA VAL A 159 17.15 -15.74 -10.31
C VAL A 159 17.82 -15.75 -11.68
N LEU A 160 17.60 -14.69 -12.48
CA LEU A 160 18.16 -14.57 -13.82
C LEU A 160 19.37 -13.65 -13.87
N SER A 161 19.36 -12.57 -13.09
CA SER A 161 20.48 -11.64 -12.96
C SER A 161 20.34 -10.80 -11.69
N PRO A 162 21.43 -10.46 -11.00
CA PRO A 162 22.74 -11.11 -11.03
C PRO A 162 22.65 -12.61 -10.67
N ASN A 163 23.15 -13.48 -11.54
CA ASN A 163 23.12 -14.94 -11.37
C ASN A 163 24.54 -15.55 -11.40
N GLY A 164 25.51 -14.76 -10.94
CA GLY A 164 26.92 -15.14 -10.84
C GLY A 164 27.80 -14.70 -12.01
N GLY A 165 29.09 -14.58 -11.70
CA GLY A 165 30.05 -13.88 -12.55
C GLY A 165 29.75 -12.38 -12.65
N GLY A 166 30.44 -11.68 -13.55
CA GLY A 166 30.20 -10.25 -13.78
C GLY A 166 30.69 -9.34 -12.64
N SER A 167 30.47 -8.04 -12.84
CA SER A 167 30.91 -7.00 -11.92
C SER A 167 29.89 -5.85 -11.90
N HIS A 168 29.51 -5.42 -10.70
CA HIS A 168 28.58 -4.32 -10.46
C HIS A 168 29.27 -3.21 -9.67
N ALA A 169 29.07 -1.95 -10.08
CA ALA A 169 29.61 -0.81 -9.36
C ALA A 169 28.71 -0.47 -8.16
N ALA A 170 29.32 -0.28 -7.00
CA ALA A 170 28.64 0.24 -5.83
C ALA A 170 28.18 1.70 -6.02
N GLY A 171 27.12 2.08 -5.28
CA GLY A 171 26.60 3.44 -5.30
C GLY A 171 25.66 3.75 -6.47
N GLY A 172 25.08 2.72 -7.07
CA GLY A 172 24.13 2.85 -8.16
C GLY A 172 23.15 1.70 -8.20
N PHE A 173 22.14 1.80 -9.05
CA PHE A 173 21.13 0.76 -9.20
C PHE A 173 21.55 -0.31 -10.20
N THR A 174 21.25 -1.56 -9.86
CA THR A 174 21.26 -2.71 -10.76
C THR A 174 19.88 -3.35 -10.74
N THR A 175 19.37 -3.73 -11.91
CA THR A 175 18.12 -4.50 -11.98
C THR A 175 18.38 -5.95 -11.60
N VAL A 176 17.66 -6.42 -10.59
CA VAL A 176 17.48 -7.85 -10.31
C VAL A 176 16.37 -8.36 -11.21
N SER A 177 16.67 -9.35 -12.04
CA SER A 177 15.68 -10.04 -12.87
C SER A 177 15.51 -11.48 -12.40
N PHE A 178 14.26 -11.93 -12.34
CA PHE A 178 13.88 -13.24 -11.84
C PHE A 178 12.57 -13.71 -12.49
N THR A 179 12.22 -14.98 -12.31
CA THR A 179 10.88 -15.49 -12.56
C THR A 179 10.28 -15.98 -11.25
N ALA A 180 8.99 -15.75 -11.03
CA ALA A 180 8.23 -16.37 -9.96
C ALA A 180 6.86 -16.78 -10.53
N THR A 181 6.49 -18.05 -10.37
CA THR A 181 5.21 -18.55 -10.85
C THR A 181 4.59 -19.48 -9.83
N ASP A 182 3.30 -19.28 -9.58
CA ASP A 182 2.49 -20.18 -8.77
C ASP A 182 1.05 -20.21 -9.31
N ALA A 183 0.34 -21.31 -9.09
CA ALA A 183 -1.07 -21.44 -9.49
C ALA A 183 -1.98 -20.47 -8.72
N SER A 184 -1.59 -20.14 -7.48
CA SER A 184 -2.26 -19.19 -6.59
C SER A 184 -1.86 -17.73 -6.82
N GLY A 185 -0.98 -17.47 -7.77
CA GLY A 185 -0.39 -16.14 -7.99
C GLY A 185 0.67 -15.79 -6.96
N ILE A 186 1.41 -14.72 -7.20
CA ILE A 186 2.44 -14.21 -6.30
C ILE A 186 1.91 -12.98 -5.60
N LEU A 187 1.90 -13.01 -4.27
CA LEU A 187 1.45 -11.91 -3.44
C LEU A 187 2.53 -10.83 -3.31
N TYR A 188 3.70 -11.21 -2.80
CA TYR A 188 4.86 -10.33 -2.69
C TYR A 188 6.16 -11.09 -2.89
N VAL A 189 7.25 -10.33 -3.04
CA VAL A 189 8.60 -10.86 -3.17
C VAL A 189 9.55 -10.14 -2.21
N ASP A 190 10.31 -10.91 -1.45
CA ASP A 190 11.42 -10.42 -0.64
C ASP A 190 12.75 -10.62 -1.37
N PHE A 191 13.64 -9.64 -1.22
CA PHE A 191 14.97 -9.66 -1.83
C PHE A 191 16.03 -9.63 -0.74
N TYR A 192 17.03 -10.49 -0.86
CA TYR A 192 18.13 -10.57 0.08
C TYR A 192 19.47 -10.50 -0.64
N PHE A 193 20.47 -9.99 0.07
CA PHE A 193 21.84 -9.83 -0.40
C PHE A 193 22.82 -10.53 0.55
N SER A 194 23.78 -11.23 -0.02
CA SER A 194 24.91 -11.85 0.67
C SER A 194 26.22 -11.22 0.17
N ASP A 195 27.15 -10.96 1.10
CA ASP A 195 28.54 -10.58 0.80
C ASP A 195 29.57 -11.60 1.34
N ASP A 196 29.12 -12.83 1.60
CA ASP A 196 29.91 -13.94 2.15
C ASP A 196 29.72 -15.27 1.41
N GLY A 197 29.38 -15.20 0.12
CA GLY A 197 29.24 -16.35 -0.77
C GLY A 197 27.96 -17.17 -0.54
N GLY A 198 26.91 -16.55 0.01
CA GLY A 198 25.64 -17.18 0.34
C GLY A 198 25.62 -17.87 1.70
N SER A 199 26.59 -17.60 2.58
CA SER A 199 26.59 -18.16 3.93
C SER A 199 25.57 -17.46 4.83
N SER A 200 25.37 -16.16 4.62
CA SER A 200 24.33 -15.36 5.25
C SER A 200 23.72 -14.37 4.26
N PHE A 201 22.46 -14.02 4.50
CA PHE A 201 21.67 -13.14 3.65
C PHE A 201 21.00 -12.05 4.49
N LYS A 202 21.08 -10.80 4.03
CA LYS A 202 20.47 -9.62 4.65
C LYS A 202 19.35 -9.11 3.75
N LEU A 203 18.21 -8.73 4.33
CA LEU A 203 17.09 -8.20 3.56
C LEU A 203 17.46 -6.86 2.91
N VAL A 204 17.08 -6.68 1.64
CA VAL A 204 17.31 -5.45 0.86
C VAL A 204 16.07 -4.94 0.14
N GLY A 205 15.00 -5.74 0.09
CA GLY A 205 13.67 -5.35 -0.34
C GLY A 205 12.65 -6.22 0.40
N GLN A 206 11.65 -5.60 1.02
CA GLN A 206 10.68 -6.27 1.89
C GLN A 206 9.28 -6.12 1.30
N SER A 207 8.59 -7.25 1.16
CA SER A 207 7.21 -7.33 0.70
C SER A 207 6.95 -6.52 -0.58
N GLU A 208 7.90 -6.58 -1.51
CA GLU A 208 7.80 -5.84 -2.76
C GLU A 208 6.68 -6.45 -3.63
N PRO A 209 5.82 -5.61 -4.26
CA PRO A 209 4.80 -6.12 -5.15
C PRO A 209 5.44 -6.82 -6.35
N TYR A 210 4.82 -7.91 -6.82
CA TYR A 210 5.35 -8.65 -7.97
C TYR A 210 5.25 -7.82 -9.27
N ASN A 211 6.37 -7.25 -9.70
CA ASN A 211 6.45 -6.40 -10.89
C ASN A 211 7.10 -7.13 -12.08
N ALA A 212 6.40 -8.17 -12.57
CA ALA A 212 6.80 -8.95 -13.75
C ALA A 212 8.25 -9.48 -13.71
N GLY A 213 8.73 -9.87 -12.52
CA GLY A 213 10.06 -10.46 -12.35
C GLY A 213 11.22 -9.46 -12.36
N SER A 214 10.97 -8.21 -11.96
CA SER A 214 12.01 -7.18 -11.88
C SER A 214 12.00 -6.40 -10.56
N PHE A 215 13.18 -6.10 -10.03
CA PHE A 215 13.40 -5.26 -8.85
C PHE A 215 14.61 -4.35 -9.04
N SER A 216 14.52 -3.09 -8.63
CA SER A 216 15.60 -2.10 -8.76
C SER A 216 16.42 -2.07 -7.47
N TRP A 217 17.53 -2.80 -7.46
CA TRP A 217 18.38 -2.93 -6.28
C TRP A 217 19.49 -1.88 -6.26
N PHE A 218 19.62 -1.15 -5.16
CA PHE A 218 20.77 -0.28 -4.92
C PHE A 218 21.98 -1.11 -4.47
N VAL A 219 23.09 -1.04 -5.22
CA VAL A 219 24.30 -1.82 -4.94
C VAL A 219 25.09 -1.15 -3.80
N PRO A 220 25.17 -1.76 -2.61
CA PRO A 220 25.88 -1.17 -1.48
C PRO A 220 27.39 -1.12 -1.74
N ASN A 221 28.10 -0.17 -1.13
CA ASN A 221 29.57 -0.11 -1.14
C ASN A 221 30.20 -1.18 -0.23
N ARG A 222 30.01 -2.44 -0.61
CA ARG A 222 30.57 -3.65 0.01
C ARG A 222 31.43 -4.40 -1.01
N PRO A 223 32.56 -3.84 -1.46
CA PRO A 223 33.38 -4.44 -2.51
C PRO A 223 33.86 -5.86 -2.15
N GLY A 224 33.89 -6.75 -3.14
CA GLY A 224 34.28 -8.14 -2.93
C GLY A 224 33.80 -9.03 -4.09
N SER A 225 34.26 -10.27 -4.14
CA SER A 225 33.91 -11.23 -5.20
C SER A 225 32.93 -12.32 -4.77
N ALA A 226 32.51 -12.33 -3.49
CA ALA A 226 31.69 -13.37 -2.89
C ALA A 226 30.27 -12.86 -2.63
N ASN A 227 29.65 -12.22 -3.63
CA ASN A 227 28.32 -11.64 -3.47
C ASN A 227 27.25 -12.51 -4.15
N ARG A 228 26.08 -12.62 -3.52
CA ARG A 228 24.90 -13.30 -4.08
C ARG A 228 23.63 -12.51 -3.78
N LEU A 229 22.62 -12.73 -4.60
CA LEU A 229 21.25 -12.31 -4.34
C LEU A 229 20.38 -13.54 -4.13
N LYS A 230 19.38 -13.41 -3.27
CA LYS A 230 18.33 -14.39 -3.04
C LYS A 230 16.99 -13.70 -3.25
N VAL A 231 16.08 -14.41 -3.90
CA VAL A 231 14.71 -13.97 -4.15
C VAL A 231 13.78 -14.96 -3.50
N VAL A 232 12.89 -14.49 -2.63
CA VAL A 232 11.85 -15.30 -1.98
C VAL A 232 10.50 -14.77 -2.43
N ALA A 233 9.72 -15.57 -3.16
CA ALA A 233 8.38 -15.21 -3.57
C ALA A 233 7.37 -15.92 -2.66
N VAL A 234 6.36 -15.18 -2.22
CA VAL A 234 5.25 -15.71 -1.39
C VAL A 234 3.98 -15.67 -2.21
N ASP A 235 3.25 -16.78 -2.26
CA ASP A 235 1.96 -16.85 -2.95
C ASP A 235 0.83 -16.22 -2.11
N SER A 236 -0.36 -16.16 -2.71
CA SER A 236 -1.54 -15.61 -2.02
C SER A 236 -1.94 -16.43 -0.78
N VAL A 237 -1.62 -17.73 -0.69
CA VAL A 237 -2.00 -18.54 0.49
C VAL A 237 -0.91 -18.62 1.56
N GLY A 238 0.22 -17.94 1.34
CA GLY A 238 1.36 -17.85 2.27
C GLY A 238 2.44 -18.92 2.08
N ASN A 239 2.42 -19.71 1.02
CA ASN A 239 3.56 -20.59 0.70
C ASN A 239 4.71 -19.76 0.13
N ALA A 240 5.94 -20.09 0.53
CA ALA A 240 7.14 -19.37 0.12
C ALA A 240 8.07 -20.28 -0.70
N GLY A 241 8.43 -19.81 -1.90
CA GLY A 241 9.45 -20.40 -2.75
C GLY A 241 10.65 -19.47 -2.87
N GLU A 242 11.85 -20.01 -3.06
CA GLU A 242 13.07 -19.22 -3.13
C GLU A 242 14.04 -19.72 -4.19
N ASP A 243 14.90 -18.82 -4.65
CA ASP A 243 16.10 -19.14 -5.43
C ASP A 243 17.21 -18.13 -5.17
N ASP A 244 18.46 -18.58 -5.33
CA ASP A 244 19.68 -17.80 -5.12
C ASP A 244 20.44 -17.64 -6.44
N SER A 245 21.32 -16.64 -6.52
CA SER A 245 22.32 -16.61 -7.59
C SER A 245 23.11 -17.93 -7.65
N ASP A 246 23.21 -18.54 -8.83
CA ASP A 246 23.92 -19.80 -9.11
C ASP A 246 25.39 -19.74 -8.68
N ASN A 247 26.05 -18.60 -8.92
CA ASN A 247 27.44 -18.35 -8.55
C ASN A 247 27.63 -16.96 -7.96
N ASP A 248 28.83 -16.70 -7.41
CA ASP A 248 29.17 -15.39 -6.86
C ASP A 248 29.41 -14.36 -7.97
N PHE A 249 29.03 -13.11 -7.72
CA PHE A 249 29.38 -11.95 -8.54
C PHE A 249 30.28 -10.95 -7.79
N THR A 250 30.93 -10.06 -8.54
CA THR A 250 31.82 -9.04 -7.96
C THR A 250 31.11 -7.70 -7.79
N ILE A 251 31.29 -7.07 -6.63
CA ILE A 251 31.00 -5.64 -6.43
C ILE A 251 32.33 -4.88 -6.45
N THR A 252 32.43 -3.86 -7.30
CA THR A 252 33.54 -2.90 -7.29
C THR A 252 33.17 -1.71 -6.43
N GLY A 253 34.06 -1.34 -5.52
CA GLY A 253 33.82 -0.26 -4.57
C GLY A 253 33.83 1.12 -5.23
N GLN A 254 33.29 2.10 -4.51
CA GLN A 254 33.40 3.51 -4.90
C GLN A 254 34.85 4.01 -4.81
N PRO A 255 35.21 5.12 -5.48
CA PRO A 255 36.48 5.79 -5.25
C PRO A 255 36.69 6.08 -3.76
N ALA A 256 37.88 5.76 -3.25
CA ALA A 256 38.21 6.04 -1.86
C ALA A 256 38.27 7.56 -1.60
N GLY A 257 37.78 7.97 -0.44
CA GLY A 257 37.98 9.32 0.10
C GLY A 257 39.36 9.47 0.77
N ILE A 258 39.48 10.46 1.65
CA ILE A 258 40.65 10.64 2.53
C ILE A 258 40.82 9.42 3.44
N VAL A 259 39.70 8.92 3.99
CA VAL A 259 39.62 7.66 4.73
C VAL A 259 38.95 6.64 3.82
N PRO A 260 39.60 5.50 3.50
CA PRO A 260 39.09 4.53 2.53
C PRO A 260 38.05 3.59 3.18
N THR A 261 36.94 4.15 3.66
CA THR A 261 35.84 3.39 4.30
C THR A 261 34.92 2.75 3.27
N THR A 262 34.21 1.73 3.73
CA THR A 262 33.14 1.00 3.04
C THR A 262 31.95 0.84 3.98
N LEU A 263 30.81 0.35 3.47
CA LEU A 263 29.64 0.12 4.33
C LEU A 263 29.89 -0.94 5.42
N ARG A 264 30.91 -1.80 5.26
CA ARG A 264 31.33 -2.75 6.30
C ARG A 264 31.89 -2.06 7.54
N ASP A 265 32.49 -0.88 7.38
CA ASP A 265 33.06 -0.12 8.49
C ASP A 265 31.97 0.56 9.34
N MET A 266 30.73 0.63 8.83
CA MET A 266 29.57 1.18 9.52
C MET A 266 28.67 0.10 10.14
N ASP A 267 29.03 -1.17 10.02
CA ASP A 267 28.30 -2.27 10.66
C ASP A 267 28.42 -2.15 12.19
N LEU A 268 27.29 -1.93 12.85
CA LEU A 268 27.19 -1.81 14.29
C LEU A 268 26.26 -2.89 14.86
N ALA A 269 26.53 -3.33 16.08
CA ALA A 269 25.66 -4.28 16.78
C ALA A 269 24.27 -3.69 17.13
N GLY A 270 23.32 -4.57 17.43
CA GLY A 270 21.94 -4.23 17.78
C GLY A 270 20.95 -4.55 16.65
N THR A 271 19.72 -4.03 16.75
CA THR A 271 18.70 -4.11 15.70
C THR A 271 19.26 -3.59 14.39
N GLN A 272 19.15 -4.37 13.32
CA GLN A 272 19.55 -4.01 11.96
C GLN A 272 18.36 -3.48 11.14
N PRO A 273 18.60 -2.89 9.95
CA PRO A 273 17.52 -2.57 9.03
C PRO A 273 16.62 -3.79 8.78
N PHE A 274 15.31 -3.52 8.67
CA PHE A 274 14.21 -4.48 8.54
C PHE A 274 13.96 -5.41 9.75
N GLU A 275 14.69 -5.28 10.85
CA GLU A 275 14.51 -6.13 12.05
C GLU A 275 13.64 -5.49 13.15
N GLY A 276 13.21 -4.24 12.99
CA GLY A 276 12.33 -3.58 13.97
C GLY A 276 11.07 -2.99 13.36
N ALA A 277 10.35 -2.21 14.17
CA ALA A 277 9.05 -1.67 13.76
C ALA A 277 9.19 -0.66 12.62
N VAL A 278 8.24 -0.67 11.69
CA VAL A 278 8.07 0.43 10.73
C VAL A 278 7.47 1.61 11.48
N LEU A 279 8.15 2.75 11.47
CA LEU A 279 7.65 3.96 12.13
C LEU A 279 6.56 4.58 11.24
N SER A 280 5.40 4.91 11.82
CA SER A 280 4.32 5.60 11.11
C SER A 280 4.74 7.00 10.67
N ASP A 281 4.02 7.57 9.70
CA ASP A 281 4.26 8.97 9.36
C ASP A 281 3.84 9.85 10.55
N PRO A 282 4.68 10.81 10.98
CA PRO A 282 4.31 11.72 12.06
C PRO A 282 3.03 12.52 11.81
N GLU A 283 2.63 12.74 10.55
CA GLU A 283 1.34 13.35 10.22
C GLU A 283 0.15 12.54 10.76
N ASP A 284 0.25 11.21 10.81
CA ASP A 284 -0.80 10.34 11.36
C ASP A 284 -1.05 10.60 12.85
N CYS A 285 0.00 11.02 13.58
CA CYS A 285 -0.07 11.31 15.00
C CYS A 285 -0.84 12.60 15.31
N MET A 286 -0.96 13.53 14.34
CA MET A 286 -1.67 14.80 14.51
C MET A 286 -3.14 14.59 14.90
N THR A 287 -3.76 13.52 14.37
CA THR A 287 -5.17 13.18 14.62
C THR A 287 -5.51 13.09 16.11
N CYS A 288 -4.56 12.59 16.92
CA CYS A 288 -4.75 12.39 18.36
C CYS A 288 -3.89 13.33 19.21
N HIS A 289 -2.79 13.86 18.65
CA HIS A 289 -1.77 14.61 19.39
C HIS A 289 -1.54 16.04 18.88
N GLY A 290 -2.43 16.56 18.03
CA GLY A 290 -2.40 17.95 17.56
C GLY A 290 -3.78 18.57 17.35
N GLY A 291 -3.80 19.83 16.90
CA GLY A 291 -5.02 20.55 16.55
C GLY A 291 -5.82 21.11 17.74
N TYR A 292 -5.19 21.29 18.90
CA TYR A 292 -5.80 21.90 20.07
C TYR A 292 -5.04 23.15 20.56
N ASP A 293 -3.98 23.02 21.34
CA ASP A 293 -3.24 24.14 21.93
C ASP A 293 -1.75 23.98 21.64
N ASP A 294 -1.25 24.74 20.67
CA ASP A 294 0.14 24.76 20.20
C ASP A 294 1.16 24.85 21.35
N ALA A 295 0.81 25.48 22.47
CA ALA A 295 1.73 25.64 23.61
C ALA A 295 1.98 24.33 24.37
N VAL A 296 1.12 23.33 24.21
CA VAL A 296 1.18 22.06 24.97
C VAL A 296 0.98 20.83 24.11
N GLU A 297 0.54 20.97 22.86
CA GLU A 297 0.28 19.81 22.02
C GLU A 297 1.58 19.12 21.57
N PRO A 298 1.70 17.79 21.71
CA PRO A 298 2.94 17.08 21.40
C PRO A 298 3.35 17.22 19.93
N TRP A 299 2.40 17.12 19.00
CA TRP A 299 2.71 17.08 17.57
C TRP A 299 3.36 18.38 17.10
N HIS A 300 2.74 19.53 17.37
CA HIS A 300 3.29 20.84 16.99
C HIS A 300 4.67 21.09 17.60
N ASN A 301 4.82 20.83 18.90
CA ASN A 301 6.06 21.07 19.62
C ASN A 301 7.21 20.19 19.13
N TRP A 302 6.93 18.93 18.76
CA TRP A 302 7.93 18.05 18.17
C TRP A 302 8.22 18.42 16.71
N TYR A 303 7.20 18.67 15.88
CA TYR A 303 7.33 18.95 14.45
C TYR A 303 8.16 20.21 14.18
N GLY A 304 7.98 21.25 15.01
CA GLY A 304 8.78 22.49 14.95
C GLY A 304 10.13 22.42 15.67
N SER A 305 10.45 21.31 16.35
CA SER A 305 11.70 21.17 17.09
C SER A 305 12.89 20.86 16.19
N MET A 306 14.10 20.99 16.74
CA MET A 306 15.32 20.51 16.09
C MET A 306 15.31 19.01 15.82
N MET A 307 14.54 18.21 16.57
CA MET A 307 14.47 16.76 16.39
C MET A 307 13.62 16.37 15.17
N GLY A 308 12.42 16.94 15.05
CA GLY A 308 11.52 16.74 13.90
C GLY A 308 12.03 17.36 12.58
N GLN A 309 13.07 18.19 12.66
CA GLN A 309 13.71 18.84 11.52
C GLN A 309 15.17 18.39 11.31
N ALA A 310 15.67 17.41 12.07
CA ALA A 310 17.09 17.04 12.11
C ALA A 310 17.66 16.60 10.75
N MET A 311 16.84 15.99 9.88
CA MET A 311 17.22 15.54 8.54
C MET A 311 17.06 16.63 7.47
N ARG A 312 16.26 17.68 7.74
CA ARG A 312 15.99 18.80 6.82
C ARG A 312 16.99 19.95 6.94
N ASP A 313 17.84 19.92 7.97
CA ASP A 313 18.83 20.97 8.19
C ASP A 313 19.84 21.05 7.03
N PRO A 314 19.91 22.17 6.29
CA PRO A 314 20.86 22.34 5.20
C PRO A 314 22.32 22.23 5.65
N LEU A 315 22.64 22.57 6.91
CA LEU A 315 23.98 22.38 7.47
C LEU A 315 24.29 20.90 7.64
N PHE A 316 23.33 20.11 8.13
CA PHE A 316 23.48 18.65 8.20
C PHE A 316 23.73 18.05 6.82
N LEU A 317 22.92 18.41 5.82
CA LEU A 317 23.08 17.89 4.44
C LEU A 317 24.44 18.26 3.83
N ALA A 318 24.91 19.49 4.07
CA ALA A 318 26.24 19.91 3.63
C ALA A 318 27.36 19.13 4.35
N CYS A 319 27.22 18.92 5.67
CA CYS A 319 28.15 18.10 6.44
C CYS A 319 28.15 16.64 5.98
N LEU A 320 26.98 16.06 5.70
CA LEU A 320 26.82 14.70 5.19
C LEU A 320 27.55 14.55 3.85
N ALA A 321 27.34 15.47 2.91
CA ALA A 321 28.00 15.44 1.61
C ALA A 321 29.53 15.52 1.71
N VAL A 322 30.07 16.38 2.59
CA VAL A 322 31.51 16.47 2.84
C VAL A 322 32.03 15.20 3.53
N ALA A 323 31.29 14.66 4.50
CA ALA A 323 31.65 13.44 5.19
C ALA A 323 31.70 12.24 4.23
N GLU A 324 30.71 12.09 3.35
CA GLU A 324 30.69 11.06 2.30
C GLU A 324 31.86 11.21 1.31
N GLN A 325 32.23 12.44 0.96
CA GLN A 325 33.39 12.69 0.10
C GLN A 325 34.69 12.24 0.77
N ASP A 326 34.87 12.56 2.05
CA ASP A 326 36.11 12.29 2.78
C ASP A 326 36.20 10.86 3.32
N ALA A 327 35.06 10.23 3.64
CA ALA A 327 34.94 8.89 4.17
C ALA A 327 33.68 8.22 3.57
N PRO A 328 33.78 7.59 2.39
CA PRO A 328 32.63 6.97 1.72
C PRO A 328 31.88 6.00 2.63
N SER A 329 30.55 6.02 2.53
CA SER A 329 29.63 5.20 3.32
C SER A 329 29.42 5.61 4.79
N VAL A 330 30.12 6.63 5.32
CA VAL A 330 29.91 7.14 6.70
C VAL A 330 28.49 7.68 6.93
N GLY A 331 27.80 8.06 5.86
CA GLY A 331 26.47 8.58 5.83
C GLY A 331 25.43 7.60 6.35
N ASP A 332 25.66 6.29 6.26
CA ASP A 332 24.81 5.28 6.91
C ASP A 332 24.68 5.56 8.43
N LEU A 333 25.81 5.86 9.08
CA LEU A 333 25.86 6.19 10.50
C LEU A 333 25.19 7.53 10.80
N CYS A 334 25.38 8.53 9.94
CA CYS A 334 24.73 9.83 10.09
C CYS A 334 23.21 9.70 9.99
N ILE A 335 22.73 9.02 8.96
CA ILE A 335 21.32 8.78 8.67
C ILE A 335 20.67 7.96 9.79
N ARG A 336 21.37 6.95 10.34
CA ARG A 336 20.88 6.18 11.49
C ARG A 336 20.42 7.04 12.67
N CYS A 337 21.15 8.13 12.95
CA CYS A 337 20.83 9.01 14.07
C CYS A 337 19.86 10.13 13.69
N HIS A 338 19.91 10.62 12.45
CA HIS A 338 19.13 11.78 12.01
C HIS A 338 17.78 11.42 11.38
N THR A 339 17.61 10.17 10.94
CA THR A 339 16.34 9.59 10.49
C THR A 339 16.30 8.08 10.80
N PRO A 340 16.02 7.70 12.06
CA PRO A 340 16.01 6.30 12.47
C PRO A 340 15.03 5.43 11.68
N GLY A 341 13.87 5.98 11.28
CA GLY A 341 12.89 5.28 10.44
C GLY A 341 13.43 4.98 9.04
N GLY A 342 14.06 5.96 8.37
CA GLY A 342 14.68 5.76 7.07
C GLY A 342 15.81 4.73 7.11
N TRP A 343 16.63 4.74 8.17
CA TRP A 343 17.65 3.72 8.38
C TRP A 343 17.07 2.34 8.67
N GLN A 344 16.08 2.26 9.56
CA GLN A 344 15.43 1.01 9.95
C GLN A 344 14.69 0.34 8.79
N GLU A 345 14.21 1.11 7.83
CA GLU A 345 13.56 0.60 6.62
C GLU A 345 14.56 0.45 5.43
N GLY A 346 15.87 0.46 5.72
CA GLY A 346 16.93 0.13 4.76
C GLY A 346 17.30 1.22 3.76
N ARG A 347 16.73 2.43 3.86
CA ARG A 347 16.96 3.53 2.92
C ARG A 347 18.27 4.28 3.14
N SER A 348 19.03 3.97 4.19
CA SER A 348 20.38 4.50 4.43
C SER A 348 21.47 3.83 3.59
N VAL A 349 21.14 2.72 2.88
CA VAL A 349 22.11 1.98 2.06
C VAL A 349 22.69 2.85 0.94
N ASP A 350 21.90 3.80 0.43
CA ASP A 350 22.38 4.94 -0.34
C ASP A 350 22.81 6.04 0.64
N THR A 351 24.09 6.00 1.00
CA THR A 351 24.64 6.79 2.11
C THR A 351 24.64 8.30 1.85
N SER A 352 24.25 8.75 0.65
CA SER A 352 23.96 10.16 0.37
C SER A 352 22.63 10.63 0.98
N GLY A 353 21.70 9.70 1.24
CA GLY A 353 20.33 9.98 1.64
C GLY A 353 19.35 10.19 0.49
N ASP A 354 19.72 9.94 -0.77
CA ASP A 354 18.82 10.14 -1.92
C ASP A 354 17.64 9.14 -1.95
N LEU A 355 17.79 7.98 -1.29
CA LEU A 355 16.70 7.02 -1.09
C LEU A 355 15.69 7.44 -0.01
N LEU A 356 15.95 8.50 0.76
CA LEU A 356 15.05 8.94 1.83
C LEU A 356 13.76 9.56 1.28
N THR A 357 12.64 9.09 1.82
CA THR A 357 11.29 9.57 1.50
C THR A 357 10.96 10.86 2.23
N ASP A 358 9.80 11.45 1.94
CA ASP A 358 9.34 12.63 2.70
C ASP A 358 9.05 12.28 4.17
N LYS A 359 8.56 11.06 4.45
CA LYS A 359 8.41 10.52 5.81
C LYS A 359 9.73 10.59 6.59
N ASP A 360 10.81 10.12 5.97
CA ASP A 360 12.14 10.05 6.61
C ASP A 360 12.71 11.43 6.91
N LYS A 361 12.32 12.45 6.14
CA LYS A 361 12.75 13.84 6.37
C LYS A 361 12.10 14.45 7.61
N HIS A 362 11.08 13.83 8.21
CA HIS A 362 10.57 14.21 9.52
C HIS A 362 11.53 13.88 10.68
N GLY A 363 12.78 13.51 10.38
CA GLY A 363 13.89 13.54 11.32
C GLY A 363 13.81 12.43 12.35
N ILE A 364 14.06 12.78 13.62
CA ILE A 364 14.03 11.83 14.73
C ILE A 364 12.58 11.64 15.17
N GLN A 365 11.99 10.54 14.70
CA GLN A 365 10.64 10.08 14.96
C GLN A 365 10.52 9.34 16.29
#